data_AF-A0A8T3MNT1-F1
#
_entry.id   AF-A0A8T3MNT1-F1
#
_cell.length_a   1.000
_cell.length_b   1.000
_cell.length_c   1.000
_cell.angle_alpha   90.00
_cell.angle_beta   90.00
_cell.angle_gamma   90.00
#
_symmetry.space_group_name_H-M   'P 1'
#
loop_
_entity.id
_entity.type
_entity.pdbx_description
1 polymer ?
#
loop_
_entity_poly.entity_id
_entity_poly.type
_entity_poly.pdbx_seq_one_letter_code
_entity_poly.pdbx_strand_id
1 'polypeptide(L)' 'MADLRVAVIGAGYWGPNLVRNLSEAPGGEAVAVADLSPARLA' A
#
# COMPACT_ATOMS: atom_id res chain seq x y z
N MET A 1 4.36 14.79 -14.99
CA MET A 1 4.58 14.66 -13.53
C MET A 1 5.19 13.30 -13.27
N ALA A 2 6.11 13.19 -12.32
CA ALA A 2 6.63 11.89 -11.89
C ALA A 2 5.66 11.27 -10.87
N ASP A 3 5.49 9.95 -10.91
CA ASP A 3 4.61 9.23 -9.99
C ASP A 3 5.17 9.24 -8.56
N LEU A 4 4.28 9.37 -7.57
CA LEU A 4 4.58 9.28 -6.15
C LEU A 4 4.56 7.82 -5.70
N ARG A 5 5.75 7.30 -5.44
CA ARG A 5 5.97 5.91 -5.03
C ARG A 5 5.86 5.79 -3.51
N VAL A 6 4.97 4.91 -3.03
CA VAL A 6 4.62 4.79 -1.61
C VAL A 6 4.70 3.33 -1.15
N ALA A 7 5.30 3.10 0.00
CA ALA A 7 5.27 1.82 0.70
C ALA A 7 4.35 1.88 1.91
N VAL A 8 3.57 0.83 2.15
CA VAL A 8 2.65 0.72 3.29
C VAL A 8 3.24 -0.24 4.33
N ILE A 9 3.51 0.26 5.54
CA ILE A 9 3.92 -0.55 6.69
C ILE A 9 2.71 -0.73 7.59
N GLY A 10 2.22 -1.97 7.69
CA GLY A 10 1.00 -2.37 8.38
C GLY A 10 -0.14 -2.65 7.41
N ALA A 11 -0.45 -3.94 7.23
CA ALA A 11 -1.58 -4.48 6.47
C ALA A 11 -2.72 -4.96 7.39
N GLY A 12 -2.89 -4.30 8.54
CA GLY A 12 -4.01 -4.54 9.46
C GLY A 12 -5.35 -4.08 8.87
N TYR A 13 -6.32 -3.77 9.73
CA TYR A 13 -7.69 -3.44 9.30
C TYR A 13 -7.78 -2.40 8.15
N TRP A 14 -6.94 -1.36 8.17
CA TRP A 14 -6.95 -0.31 7.14
C TRP A 14 -5.87 -0.43 6.06
N GLY A 15 -4.85 -1.27 6.25
CA GLY A 15 -3.72 -1.33 5.33
C GLY A 15 -4.11 -1.61 3.87
N PRO A 16 -4.99 -2.60 3.59
CA PRO A 16 -5.48 -2.85 2.24
C PRO A 16 -6.20 -1.65 1.60
N ASN A 17 -6.92 -0.84 2.39
CA ASN A 17 -7.57 0.37 1.89
C ASN A 17 -6.55 1.45 1.49
N LEU A 18 -5.46 1.59 2.24
CA LEU A 18 -4.38 2.51 1.89
C LEU A 18 -3.71 2.09 0.60
N VAL A 19 -3.38 0.80 0.45
CA VAL A 19 -2.81 0.24 -0.79
C VAL A 19 -3.72 0.51 -1.97
N ARG A 20 -5.02 0.19 -1.86
CA ARG A 20 -6.00 0.43 -2.91
C ARG A 20 -6.09 1.91 -3.29
N ASN A 21 -6.27 2.80 -2.30
CA ASN A 21 -6.41 4.23 -2.56
C ASN A 21 -5.14 4.83 -3.20
N LEU A 22 -3.95 4.39 -2.79
CA LEU A 22 -2.68 4.85 -3.36
C LEU A 22 -2.48 4.35 -4.79
N SER A 23 -2.90 3.12 -5.11
CA SER A 23 -2.84 2.57 -6.46
C SER A 23 -3.90 3.15 -7.41
N GLU A 24 -5.05 3.59 -6.88
CA GLU A 24 -6.14 4.19 -7.66
C GLU A 24 -5.96 5.71 -7.85
N ALA A 25 -5.15 6.36 -7.01
CA ALA A 25 -4.93 7.79 -7.10
C ALA A 25 -4.12 8.14 -8.36
N PRO A 26 -4.53 9.14 -9.17
CA PRO A 26 -3.74 9.63 -10.29
C PRO A 26 -2.34 10.07 -9.84
N GLY A 27 -1.31 9.44 -10.41
CA GLY A 27 0.09 9.69 -10.05
C GLY A 27 0.52 9.05 -8.72
N GLY A 28 -0.28 8.17 -8.12
CA GLY A 28 0.10 7.35 -6.97
C GLY A 28 0.50 5.94 -7.41
N GLU A 29 1.54 5.41 -6.76
CA GLU A 29 2.00 4.03 -6.96
C GLU A 29 2.30 3.38 -5.61
N ALA A 30 1.48 2.41 -5.18
CA ALA A 30 1.80 1.58 -4.01
C ALA A 30 2.82 0.50 -4.42
N VAL A 31 4.09 0.68 -4.04
CA VAL A 31 5.21 -0.14 -4.54
C VAL A 31 5.61 -1.29 -3.63
N ALA A 32 5.23 -1.23 -2.35
CA ALA A 32 5.54 -2.28 -1.39
C ALA A 32 4.56 -2.28 -0.22
N VAL A 33 4.36 -3.46 0.38
CA VAL A 33 3.61 -3.65 1.62
C VAL A 33 4.42 -4.51 2.56
N ALA A 34 4.50 -4.12 3.83
CA ALA A 34 5.15 -4.90 4.88
C ALA A 34 4.23 -5.03 6.10
N ASP A 35 4.18 -6.19 6.71
CA ASP A 35 3.51 -6.45 7.99
C ASP A 35 4.29 -7.54 8.75
N LEU A 36 4.19 -7.53 10.08
CA LEU A 36 4.79 -8.56 10.93
C LEU A 36 4.04 -9.89 10.84
N SER A 37 2.77 -9.87 10.44
CA SER A 37 1.94 -11.05 10.22
C SER A 37 2.00 -11.47 8.74
N PRO A 38 2.63 -12.61 8.40
CA PRO A 38 2.64 -13.11 7.02
C PRO A 38 1.23 -13.33 6.47
N ALA A 39 0.26 -13.68 7.32
CA ALA A 39 -1.13 -13.86 6.91
C ALA A 39 -1.80 -12.57 6.38
N ARG A 40 -1.24 -11.39 6.70
CA ARG A 40 -1.73 -10.10 6.17
C ARG A 40 -1.06 -9.69 4.85
N LEU A 41 -0.11 -10.48 4.38
CA LEU A 41 0.60 -10.30 3.11
C LEU A 41 0.27 -11.40 2.08
N ALA A 42 -0.62 -12.33 2.45
CA ALA A 42 -1.03 -13.48 1.64
C ALA A 42 -2.16 -13.14 0.67
#